data_AF-A0A948BPJ0-F1
#
_entry.id   AF-A0A948BPJ0-F1
#
_cell.length_a   1.000
_cell.length_b   1.000
_cell.length_c   1.000
_cell.angle_alpha   90.00
_cell.angle_beta   90.00
_cell.angle_gamma   90.00
#
_symmetry.space_group_name_H-M   'P 1'
#
loop_
_entity.id
_entity.type
_entity.pdbx_description
1 polymer ?
#
loop_
_entity_poly.entity_id
_entity_poly.type
_entity_poly.pdbx_seq_one_letter_code
_entity_poly.pdbx_strand_id
1 'polypeptide(L)' 'RVLFRSNIPTGIPLIYELDEELKPIKHYYLGDQEKIKNAIASVANQGKAKK' A
#
# COMPACT_ATOMS: atom_id res chain seq x y z
N ARG A 1 6.80 9.93 0.70
CA ARG A 1 7.47 8.86 -0.07
C ARG A 1 6.67 7.57 0.09
N VAL A 2 5.62 7.38 -0.70
CA VAL A 2 4.79 6.16 -0.64
C VAL A 2 5.37 5.17 -1.67
N LEU A 3 5.68 3.95 -1.23
CA LEU A 3 6.42 2.94 -1.98
C LEU A 3 5.58 2.33 -3.12
N PHE A 4 5.58 2.97 -4.29
CA PHE A 4 4.84 2.51 -5.47
C PHE A 4 5.50 1.32 -6.21
N ARG A 5 6.08 0.32 -5.52
CA ARG A 5 6.64 -0.81 -6.31
C ARG A 5 6.73 -2.19 -5.70
N SER A 6 6.53 -2.42 -4.40
CA SER A 6 6.73 -3.79 -3.91
C SER A 6 6.02 -4.21 -2.63
N ASN A 7 5.34 -3.30 -1.92
CA ASN A 7 4.83 -3.58 -0.57
C ASN A 7 3.38 -3.12 -0.39
N ILE A 8 2.48 -3.52 -1.29
CA ILE A 8 1.05 -3.24 -1.12
C ILE A 8 0.51 -4.22 -0.07
N PRO A 9 0.03 -3.74 1.10
CA PRO A 9 -0.50 -4.59 2.14
C PRO A 9 -1.75 -5.33 1.64
N THR A 10 -1.80 -6.64 1.87
CA THR A 10 -2.96 -7.47 1.53
C THR A 10 -4.06 -7.30 2.58
N GLY A 11 -5.32 -7.29 2.14
CA GLY A 11 -6.47 -7.17 3.04
C GLY A 11 -6.75 -5.77 3.59
N ILE A 12 -6.07 -4.74 3.08
CA ILE A 12 -6.35 -3.33 3.43
C ILE A 12 -6.82 -2.60 2.17
N PRO A 13 -7.99 -1.92 2.20
CA PRO A 13 -8.49 -1.17 1.06
C PRO A 13 -7.57 0.01 0.75
N LEU A 14 -7.17 0.11 -0.52
CA LEU A 14 -6.41 1.22 -1.07
C LEU A 14 -7.35 2.12 -1.87
N ILE A 15 -7.52 3.35 -1.42
CA ILE A 15 -8.38 4.34 -2.07
C ILE A 15 -7.54 5.22 -2.97
N TYR A 16 -8.05 5.47 -4.17
CA TYR A 16 -7.51 6.41 -5.13
C TYR A 16 -8.51 7.57 -5.31
N GLU A 17 -8.02 8.79 -5.18
CA GLU A 17 -8.74 9.99 -5.58
C GLU A 17 -8.26 10.38 -6.98
N LEU A 18 -9.19 10.38 -7.94
CA LEU A 18 -8.92 10.75 -9.33
C LEU A 18 -9.42 12.18 -9.59
N ASP A 19 -8.75 12.89 -10.49
CA ASP A 19 -9.27 14.17 -11.02
C ASP A 19 -10.28 13.95 -12.15
N GLU A 20 -10.81 15.04 -12.71
CA GLU A 20 -11.79 15.01 -13.79
C GLU A 20 -11.25 14.37 -15.08
N GLU A 21 -9.92 14.34 -15.28
CA GLU A 21 -9.26 13.62 -16.36
C GLU A 21 -8.91 12.16 -16.01
N LEU A 22 -9.45 11.61 -14.90
CA LEU A 22 -9.19 10.25 -14.40
C LEU A 22 -7.72 9.98 -14.00
N LYS A 23 -6.90 11.00 -13.74
CA LYS A 23 -5.53 10.84 -13.26
C LYS A 23 -5.55 10.72 -11.74
N PRO A 24 -4.75 9.81 -11.15
CA PRO A 24 -4.68 9.65 -9.71
C PRO A 24 -3.97 10.86 -9.06
N ILE A 25 -4.70 11.63 -8.27
CA ILE A 25 -4.17 12.76 -7.50
C ILE A 25 -3.58 12.27 -6.18
N LYS A 26 -4.29 11.36 -5.50
CA LYS A 26 -3.89 10.84 -4.19
C LYS A 26 -4.24 9.37 -4.06
N HIS A 27 -3.47 8.70 -3.22
CA HIS A 27 -3.76 7.33 -2.79
C HIS A 27 -3.43 7.16 -1.31
N TYR A 28 -4.28 6.46 -0.58
CA TYR A 28 -4.07 6.15 0.83
C TYR A 28 -4.77 4.87 1.24
N TYR A 29 -4.21 4.20 2.24
CA TYR A 29 -4.82 3.03 2.85
C TYR A 29 -5.85 3.48 3.88
N LEU A 30 -7.04 2.89 3.84
CA LEU A 30 -8.13 3.23 4.74
C LEU A 30 -8.15 2.25 5.92
N GLY A 31 -8.05 2.78 7.14
CA GLY A 31 -8.04 1.98 8.38
C GLY A 31 -6.95 2.39 9.35
N ASP A 32 -6.70 1.51 10.32
CA ASP A 32 -5.78 1.75 11.42
C ASP A 32 -4.32 1.77 10.97
N GLN A 33 -3.57 2.81 11.37
CA GLN A 33 -2.17 2.99 10.96
C GLN A 33 -1.27 1.86 11.44
N GLU A 34 -1.55 1.23 12.58
CA GLU A 34 -0.76 0.10 13.08
C GLU A 34 -0.97 -1.14 12.21
N LYS A 35 -2.22 -1.43 11.82
CA LYS A 35 -2.53 -2.54 10.90
C LYS A 35 -1.86 -2.33 9.54
N ILE A 36 -1.87 -1.10 9.03
CA ILE A 36 -1.24 -0.73 7.76
C ILE A 36 0.27 -0.95 7.83
N LYS A 37 0.93 -0.48 8.90
CA LYS A 37 2.38 -0.67 9.09
C LYS A 37 2.75 -2.15 9.19
N ASN A 38 1.98 -2.94 9.95
CA ASN A 38 2.21 -4.37 10.11
C ASN A 38 2.06 -5.12 8.79
N ALA A 39 1.01 -4.81 8.02
CA ALA A 39 0.80 -5.45 6.72
C ALA A 39 1.88 -5.06 5.69
N ILE A 40 2.31 -3.80 5.68
CA ILE A 40 3.44 -3.35 4.83
C ILE A 40 4.74 -4.06 5.24
N ALA A 41 4.99 -4.22 6.54
CA ALA A 41 6.16 -4.94 7.04
C ALA A 41 6.12 -6.44 6.68
N SER A 42 4.93 -7.05 6.71
CA SER A 42 4.73 -8.44 6.29
C SER A 42 5.08 -8.63 4.81
N VAL A 43 4.56 -7.75 3.93
CA VAL A 43 4.82 -7.82 2.49
C VAL A 43 6.28 -7.45 2.15
N ALA A 44 6.89 -6.52 2.87
CA ALA A 44 8.32 -6.19 2.72
C ALA A 44 9.25 -7.39 2.99
N ASN A 45 8.82 -8.34 3.83
CA ASN A 45 9.55 -9.57 4.05
C ASN A 45 9.20 -10.68 3.04
N GLN A 46 8.15 -10.52 2.22
CA GLN A 46 7.67 -11.52 1.26
C GLN A 46 8.54 -11.65 -0.02
N GLY A 47 9.53 -10.78 -0.21
CA GLY A 47 10.53 -10.89 -1.28
C GLY A 47 11.85 -11.55 -0.87
N LYS A 48 12.03 -11.89 0.42
CA LYS A 48 13.20 -12.64 0.87
C LYS A 48 12.98 -14.11 0.55
N ALA A 49 13.16 -14.46 -0.73
CA ALA A 49 13.43 -15.84 -1.10
C ALA A 49 14.58 -16.32 -0.22
N LYS A 50 14.27 -17.29 0.63
CA LYS A 50 15.22 -18.14 1.35
C LYS A 50 16.25 -18.58 0.30
N LYS A 51 17.45 -18.01 0.34
CA LYS A 51 18.61 -18.63 -0.28
C LYS A 51 19.34 -19.40 0.80
#